data_AF-A0A9X0PGL3-F1
#
_entry.id   AF-A0A9X0PGL3-F1
#
_cell.length_a   1.000
_cell.length_b   1.000
_cell.length_c   1.000
_cell.angle_alpha   90.00
_cell.angle_beta   90.00
_cell.angle_gamma   90.00
#
_symmetry.space_group_name_H-M   'P 1'
#
loop_
_entity.id
_entity.type
_entity.pdbx_description
1 polymer ?
#
loop_
_entity_poly.entity_id
_entity_poly.type
_entity_poly.pdbx_seq_one_letter_code
_entity_poly.pdbx_strand_id
1 'polypeptide(L)'
;MNQPYRLLSIYTDLILGREINKVYVANEWGVSCRTIQRDIAHIRNYIHESDDWQILDDPVIYNHETESYYLNTEIQINKNNSIYAHALKRTVRK
;
A
#
# COMPACT_ATOMS: atom_id res chain seq x y z
N MET A 1 16.15 -1.81 12.77
CA MET A 1 15.36 -2.77 11.96
C MET A 1 15.93 -2.95 10.55
N ASN A 2 15.93 -4.14 9.95
CA ASN A 2 16.42 -4.35 8.56
C ASN A 2 15.36 -3.99 7.49
N GLN A 3 15.79 -3.80 6.23
CA GLN A 3 14.88 -3.34 5.16
C GLN A 3 13.77 -4.33 4.79
N PRO A 4 14.04 -5.63 4.60
CA PRO A 4 12.99 -6.59 4.25
C PRO A 4 11.84 -6.62 5.26
N TYR A 5 12.16 -6.61 6.56
CA TYR A 5 11.14 -6.59 7.61
C TYR A 5 10.29 -5.32 7.55
N ARG A 6 10.92 -4.14 7.42
CA ARG A 6 10.18 -2.86 7.34
C ARG A 6 9.23 -2.84 6.14
N LEU A 7 9.67 -3.30 4.97
CA LEU A 7 8.83 -3.36 3.77
C LEU A 7 7.59 -4.24 4.01
N LEU A 8 7.77 -5.43 4.58
CA LEU A 8 6.67 -6.36 4.85
C LEU A 8 5.72 -5.82 5.92
N SER A 9 6.23 -5.20 6.99
CA SER A 9 5.40 -4.58 8.03
C SER A 9 4.56 -3.43 7.46
N ILE A 10 5.20 -2.48 6.76
CA ILE A 10 4.50 -1.33 6.13
C ILE A 10 3.44 -1.84 5.15
N TYR A 11 3.78 -2.78 4.27
CA TYR A 11 2.82 -3.34 3.32
C TYR A 11 1.63 -3.98 4.03
N THR A 12 1.88 -4.79 5.07
CA THR A 12 0.84 -5.46 5.87
C THR A 12 -0.10 -4.45 6.53
N ASP A 13 0.45 -3.37 7.11
CA ASP A 13 -0.33 -2.29 7.70
C ASP A 13 -1.24 -1.62 6.66
N LEU A 14 -0.69 -1.27 5.49
CA LEU A 14 -1.43 -0.62 4.41
C LEU A 14 -2.59 -1.48 3.89
N ILE A 15 -2.37 -2.77 3.63
CA ILE A 15 -3.44 -3.66 3.12
C ILE A 15 -4.53 -3.96 4.16
N LEU A 16 -4.21 -3.83 5.45
CA LEU A 16 -5.18 -3.92 6.54
C LEU A 16 -5.89 -2.59 6.81
N GLY A 17 -5.65 -1.57 5.97
CA GLY A 17 -6.27 -0.25 6.09
C GLY A 17 -5.71 0.60 7.22
N ARG A 18 -4.55 0.25 7.79
CA ARG A 18 -3.90 1.05 8.82
C ARG A 18 -3.15 2.22 8.19
N GLU A 19 -3.15 3.33 8.93
CA GLU A 19 -2.38 4.52 8.62
C GLU A 19 -0.98 4.44 9.26
N ILE A 20 0.04 4.88 8.54
CA ILE A 20 1.45 4.77 8.92
C ILE A 20 2.01 6.17 9.14
N ASN A 21 2.10 6.59 10.40
CA ASN A 21 2.79 7.82 10.76
C ASN A 21 4.30 7.64 10.63
N LYS A 22 4.93 8.38 9.72
CA LYS A 22 6.35 8.16 9.39
C LYS A 22 7.30 8.54 10.53
N VAL A 23 6.91 9.49 11.37
CA VAL A 23 7.74 9.98 12.50
C VAL A 23 7.73 8.95 13.62
N TYR A 24 6.55 8.47 13.99
CA TYR A 24 6.36 7.43 15.00
C TYR A 24 7.11 6.15 14.61
N VAL A 25 6.88 5.65 13.40
CA VAL A 25 7.50 4.42 12.91
C VAL A 25 9.02 4.54 12.77
N ALA A 26 9.52 5.71 12.33
CA ALA A 26 10.95 5.99 12.28
C ALA A 26 11.60 5.90 13.67
N ASN A 27 10.97 6.51 14.68
CA ASN A 27 11.44 6.47 16.06
C ASN A 27 11.41 5.05 16.64
N GLU A 28 10.29 4.34 16.50
CA GLU A 28 10.12 2.95 16.93
C GLU A 28 11.20 2.02 16.36
N TRP A 29 11.55 2.19 15.08
CA TRP A 29 12.48 1.30 14.40
C TRP A 29 13.93 1.75 14.41
N GLY A 30 14.21 2.92 15.00
CA GLY A 30 15.54 3.53 15.06
C GLY A 30 16.10 3.86 13.67
N VAL A 31 15.26 4.38 12.77
CA VAL A 31 15.64 4.79 11.40
C VAL A 31 15.21 6.22 11.12
N SER A 32 15.67 6.81 10.01
CA SER A 32 15.24 8.15 9.61
C SER A 32 13.85 8.14 8.97
N CYS A 33 13.11 9.26 9.07
CA CYS A 33 11.87 9.45 8.31
C CYS A 33 12.10 9.27 6.79
N ARG A 34 13.27 9.68 6.27
CA ARG A 34 13.64 9.49 4.86
C ARG A 34 13.73 8.01 4.49
N THR A 35 14.18 7.15 5.41
CA THR A 35 14.18 5.70 5.22
C THR A 35 12.77 5.16 5.07
N ILE A 36 11.83 5.59 5.93
CA ILE A 36 10.42 5.19 5.86
C ILE A 36 9.79 5.66 4.55
N GLN A 37 10.02 6.91 4.15
CA GLN A 37 9.54 7.46 2.88
C GLN A 37 10.02 6.64 1.68
N ARG A 38 11.30 6.24 1.67
CA ARG A 38 11.86 5.41 0.61
C ARG A 38 11.25 4.01 0.60
N ASP A 39 11.09 3.39 1.76
CA ASP A 39 10.48 2.07 1.88
C ASP A 39 9.01 2.10 1.40
N ILE A 40 8.26 3.18 1.71
CA ILE A 40 6.90 3.40 1.20
C ILE A 40 6.89 3.63 -0.32
N ALA A 41 7.85 4.37 -0.87
CA ALA A 41 7.96 4.54 -2.32
C ALA A 41 8.20 3.22 -3.05
N HIS A 42 9.02 2.32 -2.50
CA HIS A 42 9.19 0.97 -3.05
C HIS A 42 7.87 0.18 -3.04
N ILE A 43 7.09 0.29 -1.96
CA ILE A 43 5.78 -0.37 -1.86
C ILE A 43 4.78 0.23 -2.83
N ARG A 44 4.74 1.57 -2.96
CA ARG A 44 3.88 2.27 -3.93
C ARG A 44 4.17 1.78 -5.35
N ASN A 45 5.44 1.71 -5.74
CA ASN A 45 5.85 1.22 -7.06
C ASN A 45 5.46 -0.25 -7.25
N TYR A 46 5.72 -1.10 -6.26
CA TYR A 46 5.32 -2.52 -6.32
C TYR A 46 3.81 -2.70 -6.53
N ILE A 47 2.99 -1.93 -5.79
CA ILE A 47 1.55 -1.96 -5.94
C ILE A 47 1.15 -1.49 -7.34
N HIS A 48 1.68 -0.36 -7.81
CA HIS A 48 1.37 0.19 -9.13
C HIS A 48 1.79 -0.74 -10.29
N GLU A 49 2.93 -1.43 -10.18
CA GLU A 49 3.43 -2.36 -11.20
C GLU A 49 2.69 -3.70 -11.23
N SER A 50 1.97 -4.06 -10.17
CA SER A 50 1.24 -5.33 -10.12
C SER A 50 -0.04 -5.29 -10.97
N ASP A 51 -0.23 -6.30 -11.82
CA ASP A 51 -1.34 -6.40 -12.80
C ASP A 51 -2.74 -6.23 -12.18
N ASP A 52 -2.88 -6.55 -10.89
CA ASP A 52 -4.14 -6.43 -10.14
C ASP A 52 -4.53 -4.97 -9.80
N TRP A 53 -3.64 -4.00 -10.03
CA TRP A 53 -3.77 -2.61 -9.54
C TRP A 53 -3.56 -1.53 -10.60
N GLN A 54 -3.45 -1.89 -11.89
CA GLN A 54 -3.20 -0.96 -13.01
C GLN A 54 -4.28 0.11 -13.28
N ILE A 55 -5.25 0.26 -12.39
CA ILE A 55 -6.41 1.16 -12.56
C ILE A 55 -6.16 2.54 -11.93
N LEU A 56 -5.11 2.71 -11.10
CA LEU A 56 -4.89 3.96 -10.34
C LEU A 56 -3.43 4.45 -10.36
N ASP A 57 -3.29 5.76 -10.56
CA ASP A 57 -2.01 6.46 -10.67
C ASP A 57 -1.25 6.58 -9.33
N ASP A 58 -1.96 6.63 -8.18
CA ASP A 58 -1.31 6.72 -6.85
C ASP A 58 -1.97 5.79 -5.80
N PRO A 59 -1.37 4.62 -5.53
CA PRO A 59 -1.97 3.66 -4.63
C PRO A 59 -1.81 3.97 -3.14
N VAL A 60 -0.84 4.82 -2.77
CA VAL A 60 -0.52 5.12 -1.37
C VAL A 60 -0.45 6.63 -1.18
N ILE A 61 -1.44 7.19 -0.50
CA ILE A 61 -1.61 8.64 -0.32
C ILE A 61 -0.88 9.10 0.93
N TYR A 62 -0.33 10.32 0.87
CA TYR A 62 0.28 10.98 2.01
C TYR A 62 -0.65 12.04 2.61
N ASN A 63 -0.88 11.94 3.93
CA ASN A 63 -1.56 12.94 4.72
C ASN A 63 -0.55 13.87 5.40
N HIS A 64 -0.55 15.14 4.98
CA HIS A 64 0.34 16.17 5.53
C HIS A 64 -0.03 16.62 6.95
N GLU A 65 -1.30 16.51 7.36
CA GLU A 65 -1.75 16.94 8.69
C GLU A 65 -1.29 15.94 9.76
N THR A 66 -1.37 14.65 9.44
CA THR A 66 -1.00 13.57 10.36
C THR A 66 0.41 13.04 10.13
N GLU A 67 1.14 13.56 9.14
CA GLU A 67 2.46 13.05 8.71
C GLU A 67 2.46 11.54 8.41
N SER A 68 1.37 11.05 7.81
CA SER A 68 1.11 9.62 7.66
C SER A 68 0.77 9.17 6.25
N TYR A 69 0.84 7.86 6.01
CA TYR A 69 0.51 7.23 4.74
C TYR A 69 -0.63 6.23 4.91
N TYR A 70 -1.51 6.15 3.93
CA TYR A 70 -2.59 5.18 3.90
C TYR A 70 -2.83 4.67 2.48
N LEU A 71 -3.40 3.48 2.39
CA LEU A 71 -3.80 2.91 1.10
C LEU A 71 -5.07 3.61 0.60
N ASN A 72 -5.10 4.03 -0.66
CA ASN A 72 -6.28 4.66 -1.22
C ASN A 72 -7.51 3.71 -1.16
N THR A 73 -8.55 4.11 -0.43
CA THR A 73 -9.77 3.32 -0.19
C THR A 73 -10.56 3.03 -1.45
N GLU A 74 -10.49 3.89 -2.47
CA GLU A 74 -11.07 3.61 -3.79
C GLU A 74 -10.54 2.29 -4.35
N ILE A 75 -9.28 1.94 -4.03
CA ILE A 75 -8.72 0.67 -4.41
C ILE A 75 -9.32 -0.50 -3.64
N GLN A 76 -9.59 -0.36 -2.34
CA GLN A 76 -10.20 -1.44 -1.56
C GLN A 76 -11.60 -1.79 -2.11
N ILE A 77 -12.38 -0.76 -2.47
CA ILE A 77 -13.68 -0.92 -3.11
C ILE A 77 -13.53 -1.59 -4.48
N ASN A 78 -12.58 -1.13 -5.30
CA ASN A 78 -12.31 -1.71 -6.62
C ASN A 78 -11.76 -3.14 -6.55
N LYS A 79 -10.97 -3.52 -5.55
CA LYS A 79 -10.53 -4.90 -5.33
C LYS A 79 -11.68 -5.83 -5.03
N ASN A 80 -12.57 -5.42 -4.11
CA ASN A 80 -13.75 -6.21 -3.76
C ASN A 80 -14.65 -6.41 -4.98
N ASN A 81 -14.78 -5.40 -5.85
CA ASN A 81 -15.55 -5.50 -7.10
C ASN A 81 -14.81 -6.20 -8.25
N SER A 82 -13.49 -6.07 -8.34
CA SER A 82 -12.63 -6.68 -9.36
C SER A 82 -12.55 -8.20 -9.21
N ILE A 83 -12.55 -8.72 -7.97
CA ILE A 83 -12.68 -10.17 -7.73
C ILE A 83 -13.97 -10.71 -8.38
N TYR A 84 -15.10 -10.01 -8.26
CA TYR A 84 -16.34 -10.40 -8.96
C TYR A 84 -16.19 -10.30 -10.48
N ALA A 85 -15.60 -9.23 -11.01
CA ALA A 85 -15.44 -9.06 -12.45
C ALA A 85 -14.48 -10.09 -13.09
N HIS A 86 -13.37 -10.42 -12.42
CA HIS A 86 -12.38 -11.40 -12.89
C HIS A 86 -12.88 -12.84 -12.68
N ALA A 87 -13.62 -13.13 -11.60
CA ALA A 87 -14.27 -14.42 -11.39
C ALA A 87 -15.35 -14.67 -12.47
N LEU A 88 -16.17 -13.66 -12.80
CA LEU A 88 -17.18 -13.76 -13.86
C LEU A 88 -16.55 -13.95 -15.26
N LYS A 89 -15.44 -13.27 -15.57
CA LYS A 89 -14.71 -13.48 -16.85
C LYS A 89 -14.12 -14.88 -17.00
N ARG A 90 -13.83 -15.59 -15.90
CA ARG A 90 -13.37 -16.99 -15.91
C ARG A 90 -14.53 -17.99 -16.01
N THR A 91 -15.69 -17.69 -15.41
CA THR A 91 -16.87 -18.57 -15.46
C THR A 91 -17.58 -18.54 -16.82
N VAL A 92 -17.51 -17.43 -17.55
CA VAL A 92 -18.13 -17.27 -18.88
C VAL A 92 -17.28 -17.85 -20.03
N ARG A 93 -16.07 -18.36 -19.74
CA ARG A 93 -15.27 -19.14 -20.70
C ARG A 93 -15.43 -20.65 -20.44
N LYS A 94 -16.62 -21.18 -20.66
CA LYS A 94 -16.87 -22.61 -20.90
C LYS A 94 -17.95 -22.76 -21.95
#